data_AF-A0A953P9J9-F1
#
_entry.id   AF-A0A953P9J9-F1
#
_cell.length_a   1.000
_cell.length_b   1.000
_cell.length_c   1.000
_cell.angle_alpha   90.00
_cell.angle_beta   90.00
_cell.angle_gamma   90.00
#
_symmetry.space_group_name_H-M   'P 1'
#
loop_
_entity.id
_entity.type
_entity.pdbx_description
1 polymer ?
#
loop_
_entity_poly.entity_id
_entity_poly.type
_entity_poly.pdbx_seq_one_letter_code
_entity_poly.pdbx_strand_id
1 'polypeptide(L)'
;MAPVNIAKLLLTAQSLNLADLQDLQKSGISLEVAKAAGIVSVPPDAVPKILGACNYGWAAPRVESLMAFPYRPLNGDGEVNYWRFKVTPAIETREGTTKYLQPEGSLNHVYCPPGVDPQGKDTL
;
A
#
# COMPACT_ATOMS: atom_id res chain seq x y z
N MET A 1 22.56 3.51 -5.17
CA MET A 1 21.35 4.36 -5.02
C MET A 1 21.02 4.45 -3.55
N ALA A 2 20.65 5.63 -3.04
CA ALA A 2 20.14 5.73 -1.67
C ALA A 2 18.77 5.03 -1.57
N PRO A 3 18.45 4.38 -0.43
CA PRO A 3 17.13 3.76 -0.25
C PRO A 3 16.03 4.82 -0.34
N VAL A 4 14.98 4.53 -1.11
CA VAL A 4 13.80 5.40 -1.21
C VAL A 4 13.06 5.37 0.13
N ASN A 5 12.96 6.51 0.81
CA ASN A 5 12.17 6.62 2.03
C ASN A 5 10.68 6.73 1.68
N ILE A 6 10.01 5.60 1.58
CA ILE A 6 8.58 5.48 1.23
C ILE A 6 7.70 6.23 2.24
N ALA A 7 7.97 6.07 3.55
CA ALA A 7 7.20 6.77 4.57
C ALA A 7 7.23 8.28 4.35
N LYS A 8 8.40 8.84 4.02
CA LYS A 8 8.56 10.27 3.69
C LYS A 8 7.79 10.67 2.42
N LEU A 9 7.75 9.82 1.40
CA LEU A 9 6.96 10.08 0.18
C LEU A 9 5.45 10.08 0.46
N LEU A 10 5.01 9.35 1.48
CA LEU A 10 3.61 9.24 1.87
C LEU A 10 3.21 10.21 2.99
N LEU A 11 4.15 10.97 3.58
CA LEU A 11 3.84 11.99 4.59
C LEU A 11 2.88 13.08 4.08
N THR A 12 2.88 13.34 2.78
CA THR A 12 1.97 14.29 2.11
C THR A 12 0.68 13.63 1.61
N ALA A 13 0.59 12.30 1.67
CA ALA A 13 -0.58 11.55 1.23
C ALA A 13 -1.67 11.66 2.29
N GLN A 14 -2.64 12.55 2.09
CA GLN A 14 -3.68 12.81 3.09
C GLN A 14 -5.07 12.26 2.73
N SER A 15 -5.29 11.77 1.51
CA SER A 15 -6.62 11.28 1.14
C SER A 15 -6.58 10.20 0.06
N LEU A 16 -7.59 9.33 0.12
CA LEU A 16 -7.94 8.45 -0.99
C LEU A 16 -8.57 9.28 -2.10
N ASN A 17 -8.14 9.07 -3.33
CA ASN A 17 -8.88 9.56 -4.49
C ASN A 17 -10.20 8.78 -4.64
N LEU A 18 -11.12 9.33 -5.45
CA LEU A 18 -12.46 8.77 -5.60
C LEU A 18 -12.47 7.34 -6.15
N ALA A 19 -11.59 7.04 -7.12
CA ALA A 19 -11.53 5.71 -7.74
C ALA A 19 -11.04 4.65 -6.75
N ASP A 20 -10.03 4.99 -5.95
CA ASP A 20 -9.49 4.13 -4.90
C ASP A 20 -10.52 3.88 -3.80
N LEU A 21 -11.26 4.91 -3.37
CA LEU A 21 -12.35 4.75 -2.41
C LEU A 21 -13.48 3.86 -2.95
N GLN A 22 -13.90 4.06 -4.20
CA GLN A 22 -14.92 3.23 -4.84
C GLN A 22 -14.49 1.77 -4.95
N ASP A 23 -13.22 1.50 -5.25
CA ASP A 23 -12.67 0.16 -5.29
C ASP A 23 -12.65 -0.51 -3.89
N LEU A 24 -12.25 0.22 -2.84
CA LEU A 24 -12.34 -0.26 -1.46
C LEU A 24 -13.79 -0.56 -1.04
N GLN A 25 -14.74 0.29 -1.42
CA GLN A 25 -16.16 0.11 -1.12
C GLN A 25 -16.77 -1.13 -1.77
N LYS A 26 -16.29 -1.55 -2.97
CA LYS A 26 -16.68 -2.84 -3.57
C LYS A 26 -16.30 -4.04 -2.70
N SER A 27 -15.30 -3.87 -1.83
CA SER A 27 -14.85 -4.88 -0.87
C SER A 27 -15.44 -4.68 0.53
N GLY A 28 -16.43 -3.78 0.68
CA GLY A 28 -17.06 -3.47 1.96
C GLY A 28 -16.22 -2.58 2.89
N ILE A 29 -15.12 -1.99 2.41
CA ILE A 29 -14.26 -1.11 3.21
C ILE A 29 -14.77 0.33 3.06
N SER A 30 -15.25 0.91 4.17
CA SER A 30 -15.69 2.31 4.21
C SER A 30 -14.51 3.28 4.28
N LEU A 31 -14.77 4.57 4.04
CA LEU A 31 -13.74 5.62 4.18
C LEU A 31 -13.20 5.68 5.62
N GLU A 32 -14.06 5.51 6.61
CA GLU A 32 -13.72 5.50 8.04
C GLU A 32 -12.77 4.34 8.35
N VAL A 33 -13.09 3.13 7.86
CA VAL A 33 -12.24 1.94 8.03
C VAL A 33 -10.90 2.14 7.33
N ALA A 34 -10.91 2.65 6.10
CA ALA A 34 -9.69 2.89 5.34
C ALA A 34 -8.78 3.93 6.03
N LYS A 35 -9.36 5.01 6.57
CA LYS A 35 -8.64 6.01 7.37
C LYS A 35 -8.07 5.41 8.65
N ALA A 36 -8.84 4.61 9.39
CA ALA A 36 -8.39 3.94 10.60
C ALA A 36 -7.23 2.97 10.31
N ALA A 37 -7.27 2.28 9.16
CA ALA A 37 -6.20 1.42 8.69
C ALA A 37 -4.98 2.19 8.14
N GLY A 38 -5.10 3.50 7.88
CA GLY A 38 -4.06 4.33 7.29
C GLY A 38 -3.83 4.09 5.80
N ILE A 39 -4.84 3.59 5.08
CA ILE A 39 -4.79 3.37 3.63
C ILE A 39 -4.90 4.72 2.93
N VAL A 40 -4.00 4.99 1.97
CA VAL A 40 -3.93 6.27 1.26
C VAL A 40 -3.69 6.06 -0.23
N SER A 41 -4.11 7.03 -1.06
CA SER A 41 -3.65 7.11 -2.44
C SER A 41 -2.26 7.73 -2.49
N VAL A 42 -1.39 7.17 -3.31
CA VAL A 42 -0.05 7.69 -3.55
C VAL A 42 -0.15 8.97 -4.40
N PRO A 43 0.50 10.08 -4.00
CA PRO A 43 0.58 11.28 -4.81
C PRO A 43 1.18 11.00 -6.20
N PRO A 44 0.65 11.58 -7.29
CA PRO A 44 1.12 11.29 -8.66
C PRO A 44 2.63 11.47 -8.87
N ASP A 45 3.24 12.45 -8.20
CA ASP A 45 4.68 12.73 -8.26
C ASP A 45 5.56 11.71 -7.50
N ALA A 46 4.95 10.97 -6.57
CA ALA A 46 5.60 9.88 -5.84
C ALA A 46 5.49 8.52 -6.54
N VAL A 47 4.51 8.34 -7.45
CA VAL A 47 4.26 7.07 -8.15
C VAL A 47 5.52 6.54 -8.87
N PRO A 48 6.25 7.31 -9.71
CA PRO A 48 7.41 6.78 -10.42
C PRO A 48 8.53 6.32 -9.47
N LYS A 49 8.68 7.00 -8.33
CA LYS A 49 9.69 6.66 -7.31
C LYS A 49 9.34 5.34 -6.61
N ILE A 50 8.07 5.13 -6.29
CA ILE A 50 7.59 3.90 -5.65
C ILE A 50 7.64 2.72 -6.63
N LEU A 51 7.25 2.91 -7.90
CA LEU A 51 7.37 1.87 -8.93
C LEU A 51 8.83 1.49 -9.18
N GLY A 52 9.74 2.47 -9.17
CA GLY A 52 11.18 2.22 -9.17
C GLY A 52 11.64 1.37 -7.99
N ALA A 53 11.17 1.67 -6.77
CA ALA A 53 11.46 0.88 -5.57
C ALA A 53 10.87 -0.54 -5.61
N CYS A 54 9.84 -0.78 -6.42
CA CYS A 54 9.24 -2.10 -6.64
C CYS A 54 9.86 -2.87 -7.84
N ASN A 55 10.96 -2.36 -8.42
CA ASN A 55 11.63 -2.91 -9.61
C ASN A 55 10.79 -2.92 -10.91
N TYR A 56 9.81 -2.02 -11.04
CA TYR A 56 9.07 -1.80 -12.30
C TYR A 56 9.63 -0.64 -13.12
N GLY A 57 10.56 0.14 -12.56
CA GLY A 57 11.24 1.26 -13.22
C GLY A 57 10.32 2.43 -13.60
N TRP A 58 10.88 3.45 -14.24
CA TRP A 58 10.14 4.62 -14.78
C TRP A 58 9.29 4.29 -16.02
N ALA A 59 9.46 3.12 -16.61
CA ALA A 59 8.75 2.67 -17.81
C ALA A 59 7.44 1.93 -17.52
N ALA A 60 6.98 1.93 -16.26
CA ALA A 60 5.75 1.27 -15.86
C ALA A 60 4.55 1.81 -16.67
N PRO A 61 3.73 0.94 -17.27
CA PRO A 61 2.68 1.31 -18.23
C PRO A 61 1.57 2.08 -17.52
N ARG A 62 1.03 3.14 -18.17
CA ARG A 62 -0.21 3.90 -17.84
C ARG A 62 -0.82 3.66 -16.45
N VAL A 63 -0.04 3.81 -15.37
CA VAL A 63 -0.56 3.67 -14.01
C VAL A 63 -1.40 4.91 -13.73
N GLU A 64 -2.68 4.72 -13.52
CA GLU A 64 -3.64 5.78 -13.24
C GLU A 64 -3.68 6.10 -11.75
N SER A 65 -3.57 5.07 -10.91
CA SER A 65 -3.58 5.20 -9.45
C SER A 65 -2.70 4.13 -8.81
N LEU A 66 -2.15 4.47 -7.66
CA LEU A 66 -1.43 3.56 -6.79
C LEU A 66 -1.93 3.78 -5.36
N MET A 67 -2.46 2.75 -4.73
CA MET A 67 -2.99 2.79 -3.37
C MET A 67 -2.02 2.11 -2.41
N ALA A 68 -1.67 2.76 -1.31
CA ALA A 68 -0.70 2.29 -0.33
C ALA A 68 -1.39 1.72 0.91
N PHE A 69 -0.96 0.53 1.32
CA PHE A 69 -1.42 -0.19 2.51
C PHE A 69 -0.26 -0.28 3.50
N PRO A 70 -0.34 0.40 4.66
CA PRO A 70 0.68 0.27 5.69
C PRO A 70 0.57 -1.10 6.37
N TYR A 71 1.70 -1.77 6.56
CA TYR A 71 1.78 -2.95 7.42
C TYR A 71 2.43 -2.51 8.72
N ARG A 72 1.63 -2.52 9.80
CA ARG A 72 2.10 -2.16 11.13
C ARG A 72 2.68 -3.39 11.84
N PRO A 73 3.69 -3.21 12.71
CA PRO A 73 4.13 -4.26 13.61
C PRO A 73 2.96 -4.84 14.43
N LEU A 74 3.02 -6.14 14.73
CA LEU A 74 1.93 -6.87 15.41
C LEU A 74 1.65 -6.35 16.82
N ASN A 75 2.65 -5.80 17.49
CA ASN A 75 2.55 -5.21 18.83
C ASN A 75 1.94 -3.80 18.82
N GLY A 76 1.61 -3.23 17.65
CA GLY A 76 1.10 -1.85 17.54
C GLY A 76 2.15 -0.76 17.80
N ASP A 77 3.20 -1.08 18.56
CA ASP A 77 4.32 -0.21 18.87
C ASP A 77 5.41 -0.31 17.80
N GLY A 78 5.47 0.70 16.94
CA GLY A 78 6.57 0.87 16.00
C GLY A 78 6.19 1.65 14.74
N GLU A 79 7.22 2.10 14.02
CA GLU A 79 7.06 2.76 12.73
C GLU A 79 6.62 1.74 11.65
N VAL A 80 5.84 2.20 10.67
CA VAL A 80 5.51 1.40 9.48
C VAL A 80 6.79 1.17 8.68
N ASN A 81 7.32 -0.04 8.75
CA ASN A 81 8.54 -0.44 8.05
C ASN A 81 8.27 -1.13 6.70
N TYR A 82 7.01 -1.50 6.42
CA TYR A 82 6.61 -2.17 5.19
C TYR A 82 5.31 -1.60 4.63
N TRP A 83 5.25 -1.48 3.31
CA TRP A 83 4.11 -0.97 2.56
C TRP A 83 3.82 -1.92 1.41
N ARG A 84 2.53 -2.21 1.20
CA ARG A 84 2.06 -2.89 0.00
C ARG A 84 1.31 -1.90 -0.87
N PHE A 85 1.43 -2.04 -2.19
CA PHE A 85 0.81 -1.11 -3.12
C PHE A 85 -0.16 -1.85 -4.03
N LYS A 86 -1.39 -1.37 -4.18
CA LYS A 86 -2.31 -1.83 -5.23
C LYS A 86 -2.22 -0.90 -6.42
N VAL A 87 -1.96 -1.46 -7.60
CA VAL A 87 -1.82 -0.70 -8.85
C VAL A 87 -3.10 -0.77 -9.68
N THR A 88 -3.50 0.37 -10.22
CA THR A 88 -4.65 0.52 -11.12
C THR A 88 -4.25 1.30 -12.37
N PRO A 89 -4.48 0.78 -13.58
CA PRO A 89 -4.92 -0.59 -13.87
C PRO A 89 -3.87 -1.64 -13.45
N ALA A 90 -4.26 -2.91 -13.48
CA ALA A 90 -3.32 -4.00 -13.26
C ALA A 90 -2.20 -3.97 -14.32
N ILE A 91 -0.99 -4.34 -13.93
CA ILE A 91 0.14 -4.41 -14.86
C ILE A 91 0.18 -5.82 -15.46
N GLU A 92 0.17 -5.90 -16.79
CA GLU A 92 0.40 -7.14 -17.51
C GLU A 92 1.92 -7.40 -17.66
N THR A 93 2.39 -8.53 -17.16
CA THR A 93 3.76 -9.03 -17.33
C THR A 93 3.77 -10.29 -18.20
N ARG A 94 4.95 -10.77 -18.56
CA ARG A 94 5.07 -12.07 -19.27
C ARG A 94 4.61 -13.24 -18.41
N GLU A 95 4.71 -13.15 -17.09
CA GLU A 95 4.26 -14.19 -16.17
C GLU A 95 2.77 -14.08 -15.79
N GLY A 96 2.10 -12.99 -16.16
CA GLY A 96 0.67 -12.78 -15.95
C GLY A 96 0.33 -11.38 -15.46
N THR A 97 -0.86 -11.22 -14.90
CA THR A 97 -1.37 -9.93 -14.44
C THR A 97 -1.04 -9.70 -12.97
N THR A 98 -0.36 -8.59 -12.64
CA THR A 98 -0.12 -8.17 -11.25
C THR A 98 -0.97 -6.97 -10.85
N LYS A 99 -1.57 -7.06 -9.66
CA LYS A 99 -2.38 -5.99 -9.05
C LYS A 99 -1.75 -5.42 -7.79
N TYR A 100 -0.79 -6.14 -7.21
CA TYR A 100 -0.19 -5.78 -5.93
C TYR A 100 1.33 -5.84 -6.02
N LEU A 101 1.96 -4.74 -5.66
CA LEU A 101 3.40 -4.54 -5.69
C LEU A 101 3.93 -4.38 -4.27
N GLN A 102 5.20 -4.74 -4.10
CA GLN A 102 5.95 -4.55 -2.88
C GLN A 102 7.38 -4.10 -3.22
N PRO A 103 8.05 -3.35 -2.32
CA PRO A 103 9.44 -2.97 -2.53
C PRO A 103 10.32 -4.20 -2.78
N GLU A 104 11.28 -4.06 -3.68
CA GLU A 104 12.24 -5.11 -4.00
C GLU A 104 13.03 -5.55 -2.76
N GLY A 105 13.27 -6.86 -2.63
CA GLY A 105 13.97 -7.43 -1.48
C GLY A 105 13.12 -7.57 -0.22
N SER A 106 11.84 -7.17 -0.25
CA SER A 106 10.91 -7.41 0.86
C SER A 106 10.68 -8.91 1.05
N LEU A 107 10.67 -9.36 2.31
CA LEU A 107 10.24 -10.72 2.67
C LEU A 107 8.72 -10.83 2.55
N ASN A 108 8.19 -12.05 2.62
CA ASN A 108 6.74 -12.25 2.71
C ASN A 108 6.23 -11.71 4.06
N HIS A 109 5.32 -10.75 4.01
CA HIS A 109 4.66 -10.19 5.20
C HIS A 109 3.22 -10.71 5.30
N VAL A 110 2.84 -11.19 6.48
CA VAL A 110 1.44 -11.46 6.83
C VAL A 110 0.78 -10.14 7.21
N TYR A 111 -0.38 -9.85 6.61
CA TYR A 111 -1.17 -8.68 6.97
C TYR A 111 -2.01 -8.97 8.21
N CYS A 112 -1.82 -8.16 9.25
CA CYS A 112 -2.67 -8.16 10.44
C CYS A 112 -3.34 -6.79 10.53
N PRO A 113 -4.67 -6.70 10.28
CA PRO A 113 -5.38 -5.44 10.43
C PRO A 113 -5.27 -4.91 11.87
N PRO A 114 -5.18 -3.58 12.06
CA PRO A 114 -5.22 -3.01 13.41
C PRO A 114 -6.53 -3.38 14.11
N GLY A 115 -6.44 -3.76 15.39
CA GLY A 115 -7.59 -4.20 16.19
C GLY A 115 -7.92 -5.70 16.09
N VAL A 116 -7.16 -6.47 15.31
CA VAL A 116 -7.25 -7.94 15.29
C VAL A 116 -6.06 -8.48 16.08
N ASP A 117 -6.31 -9.13 17.23
CA ASP A 117 -5.24 -9.85 17.93
C ASP A 117 -4.95 -11.17 17.20
N PRO A 118 -3.78 -11.33 16.56
CA PRO A 118 -3.41 -12.59 15.91
C PRO A 118 -3.19 -13.73 16.91
N GLN A 119 -3.09 -13.44 18.21
CA GLN A 119 -2.91 -14.42 19.28
C GLN A 119 -4.23 -14.85 19.95
N GLY A 120 -5.37 -14.26 19.57
CA GLY A 120 -6.68 -14.64 20.10
C GLY A 120 -6.86 -14.39 21.60
N LYS A 121 -6.11 -13.48 22.21
CA LYS A 121 -6.43 -12.95 23.53
C LYS A 121 -7.41 -11.82 23.33
N ASP A 122 -8.70 -12.18 23.37
CA ASP A 122 -9.79 -11.21 23.49
C ASP A 122 -9.46 -10.20 24.59
N THR A 123 -9.07 -8.98 24.22
CA THR A 123 -8.99 -7.85 25.12
C THR A 123 -10.33 -7.12 25.10
N LEU A 124 -11.22 -7.56 25.98
CA LEU A 124 -12.32 -6.75 26.52
C LEU A 124 -11.78 -5.73 27.52
#